data_AF-A0A974NPX6-F1
#
_entry.id   AF-A0A974NPX6-F1
#
_cell.length_a   1.000
_cell.length_b   1.000
_cell.length_c   1.000
_cell.angle_alpha   90.00
_cell.angle_beta   90.00
_cell.angle_gamma   90.00
#
_symmetry.space_group_name_H-M   'P 1'
#
loop_
_entity.id
_entity.type
_entity.pdbx_description
1 polymer ?
#
loop_
_entity_poly.entity_id
_entity_poly.type
_entity_poly.pdbx_seq_one_letter_code
_entity_poly.pdbx_strand_id
1 'polypeptide(L)' 'MKKLSWMISGIGALLIVGGLLYPLDMITKNTFIYMLLGGSVTMFIASMIRAYAIMKDK' A
#
# COMPACT_ATOMS: atom_id res chain seq x y z
N MET A 1 10.22 -13.59 6.04
CA MET A 1 9.96 -12.13 5.92
C MET A 1 9.51 -11.68 4.53
N LYS A 2 9.96 -12.31 3.43
CA LYS A 2 9.61 -11.91 2.05
C LYS A 2 8.11 -12.07 1.72
N LYS A 3 7.45 -13.17 2.13
CA LYS A 3 5.99 -13.39 1.93
C LYS A 3 5.11 -12.32 2.60
N LEU A 4 5.43 -11.94 3.83
CA LEU A 4 4.68 -10.93 4.59
C LEU A 4 4.76 -9.55 3.93
N SER A 5 5.95 -9.14 3.48
CA SER A 5 6.12 -7.89 2.74
C SER A 5 5.31 -7.86 1.44
N TRP A 6 5.26 -8.98 0.70
CA TRP A 6 4.43 -9.07 -0.51
C TRP A 6 2.94 -8.94 -0.21
N MET A 7 2.45 -9.55 0.87
CA MET A 7 1.05 -9.41 1.29
C MET A 7 0.71 -7.95 1.67
N ILE A 8 1.58 -7.28 2.43
CA ILE A 8 1.38 -5.88 2.83
C ILE A 8 1.41 -4.95 1.61
N SER A 9 2.30 -5.19 0.64
CA SER A 9 2.29 -4.45 -0.63
C SER A 9 1.00 -4.69 -1.43
N GLY A 10 0.44 -5.90 -1.41
CA GLY A 10 -0.83 -6.20 -2.07
C GLY A 10 -2.00 -5.41 -1.47
N ILE A 11 -2.04 -5.27 -0.14
CA ILE A 11 -3.05 -4.45 0.55
C ILE A 11 -2.89 -2.97 0.19
N GLY A 12 -1.66 -2.46 0.16
CA GLY A 12 -1.39 -1.08 -0.27
C GLY A 12 -1.82 -0.83 -1.72
N ALA A 13 -1.57 -1.79 -2.62
CA ALA A 13 -2.03 -1.71 -4.01
C ALA A 13 -3.56 -1.69 -4.12
N LEU A 14 -4.27 -2.54 -3.36
CA LEU A 14 -5.74 -2.57 -3.34
C LEU A 14 -6.33 -1.24 -2.87
N LEU A 15 -5.71 -0.59 -1.88
CA LEU A 15 -6.14 0.74 -1.41
C LEU A 15 -5.98 1.80 -2.50
N ILE A 16 -4.85 1.81 -3.22
CA ILE A 16 -4.62 2.76 -4.31
C ILE A 16 -5.59 2.50 -5.48
N VAL A 17 -5.80 1.23 -5.85
CA VAL A 17 -6.77 0.84 -6.88
C VAL A 17 -8.20 1.20 -6.46
N GLY A 18 -8.54 1.05 -5.19
CA GLY A 18 -9.81 1.53 -4.63
C GLY A 18 -9.99 3.04 -4.78
N GLY A 19 -8.91 3.81 -4.85
CA GLY A 19 -8.95 5.23 -5.17
C GLY A 19 -9.52 5.54 -6.57
N LEU A 20 -9.47 4.60 -7.51
CA LEU A 20 -10.08 4.75 -8.83
C LEU A 20 -11.62 4.79 -8.79
N LEU A 21 -12.22 4.50 -7.64
CA LEU A 21 -13.65 4.69 -7.41
C LEU A 21 -14.04 6.17 -7.26
N TYR A 22 -13.08 7.07 -7.02
CA TYR A 22 -13.33 8.52 -6.89
C TYR A 22 -13.88 9.15 -8.17
N PRO A 23 -13.27 8.96 -9.37
CA PRO A 23 -13.85 9.45 -10.62
C PRO A 23 -15.17 8.79 -11.01
N LEU A 24 -15.54 7.67 -10.38
CA LEU A 24 -16.85 7.02 -10.54
C LEU A 24 -17.91 7.55 -9.57
N ASP A 25 -17.58 8.61 -8.80
CA ASP A 25 -18.44 9.24 -7.79
C ASP A 25 -18.93 8.27 -6.68
N MET A 26 -18.24 7.13 -6.51
CA MET A 26 -18.59 6.11 -5.52
C MET A 26 -17.97 6.37 -4.14
N ILE A 27 -16.93 7.20 -4.07
CA ILE A 27 -16.25 7.56 -2.82
C ILE A 27 -16.04 9.07 -2.75
N THR A 28 -15.98 9.61 -1.54
CA THR A 28 -15.74 11.04 -1.34
C THR A 28 -14.26 11.40 -1.52
N LYS A 29 -13.98 12.69 -1.78
CA LYS A 29 -12.61 13.23 -1.90
C LYS A 29 -11.74 12.92 -0.67
N ASN A 30 -12.32 12.98 0.52
CA ASN A 30 -11.60 12.68 1.76
C ASN A 30 -11.24 11.19 1.82
N THR A 31 -12.19 10.29 1.49
CA THR A 31 -11.93 8.85 1.40
C THR A 31 -10.86 8.52 0.37
N PHE A 32 -10.88 9.18 -0.80
CA PHE A 32 -9.86 9.04 -1.82
C PHE A 32 -8.46 9.40 -1.31
N ILE A 33 -8.33 10.53 -0.61
CA ILE A 33 -7.06 10.96 -0.02
C ILE A 33 -6.59 9.96 1.04
N TYR A 34 -7.47 9.46 1.90
CA TYR A 34 -7.11 8.43 2.88
C TYR A 34 -6.69 7.12 2.23
N MET A 35 -7.33 6.71 1.14
CA MET A 35 -6.94 5.53 0.37
C MET A 35 -5.58 5.69 -0.30
N LEU A 36 -5.28 6.86 -0.87
CA LEU A 36 -3.98 7.14 -1.49
C LEU A 36 -2.85 7.24 -0.47
N LEU A 37 -3.04 8.02 0.59
CA LEU A 37 -2.03 8.18 1.65
C LEU A 37 -1.85 6.88 2.43
N GLY A 38 -2.95 6.21 2.78
CA GLY A 38 -2.91 4.91 3.43
C GLY A 38 -2.20 3.88 2.56
N GLY A 39 -2.59 3.74 1.29
CA GLY A 39 -1.98 2.80 0.35
C GLY A 39 -0.49 3.05 0.13
N SER A 40 -0.08 4.30 -0.08
CA SER A 40 1.33 4.67 -0.28
C SER A 40 2.19 4.42 0.97
N VAL A 41 1.72 4.78 2.16
CA VAL A 41 2.42 4.48 3.43
C VAL A 41 2.55 2.96 3.65
N THR A 42 1.48 2.21 3.36
CA THR A 42 1.49 0.75 3.50
C THR A 42 2.49 0.09 2.54
N MET A 43 2.59 0.57 1.30
CA MET A 43 3.60 0.11 0.33
C MET A 43 5.03 0.51 0.73
N PHE A 44 5.21 1.68 1.34
CA PHE A 44 6.50 2.11 1.87
C PHE A 44 6.98 1.22 3.03
N ILE A 45 6.09 0.89 3.97
CA ILE A 45 6.43 -0.04 5.06
C ILE A 45 6.76 -1.44 4.49
N ALA A 46 6.01 -1.90 3.49
CA ALA A 46 6.31 -3.16 2.82
C ALA A 46 7.70 -3.15 2.17
N SER A 47 8.11 -2.06 1.51
CA SER A 47 9.44 -1.94 0.90
C SER A 47 10.54 -1.93 1.95
N MET A 48 10.35 -1.22 3.06
CA MET A 48 11.27 -1.22 4.21
C MET A 48 11.47 -2.62 4.79
N ILE A 49 10.40 -3.39 5.00
CA ILE A 49 10.49 -4.78 5.49
C ILE A 49 11.29 -5.65 4.51
N ARG A 50 11.13 -5.44 3.20
CA ARG A 50 11.90 -6.13 2.16
C ARG A 50 13.38 -5.75 2.21
N ALA A 51 13.68 -4.46 2.29
CA ALA A 51 15.05 -3.96 2.38
C ALA A 51 15.75 -4.49 3.64
N TYR A 52 15.08 -4.44 4.79
CA TYR A 52 15.59 -5.00 6.04
C TYR A 52 15.83 -6.51 5.95
N ALA A 53 14.89 -7.26 5.35
CA ALA A 53 15.06 -8.69 5.15
C ALA A 53 16.25 -9.04 4.23
N ILE A 54 16.53 -8.22 3.22
CA ILE A 54 17.71 -8.39 2.34
C ILE A 54 19.00 -8.08 3.10
N MET A 55 19.01 -7.03 3.93
CA MET A 55 20.17 -6.69 4.75
C MET A 55 20.49 -7.73 5.82
N LYS A 56 19.47 -8.42 6.36
CA LYS A 56 19.65 -9.49 7.36
C LYS A 56 20.14 -10.81 6.76
N ASP A 57 19.85 -11.08 5.48
CA ASP A 57 20.37 -12.25 4.76
C ASP A 57 21.84 -12.06 4.30
N LYS A 58 22.45 -10.90 4.58
CA LYS A 58 23.84 -10.53 4.22
C LYS A 58 24.74 -10.57 5.45
#